data_AF-C2EI22-F1
#
_entry.id   AF-C2EI22-F1
#
_cell.length_a   1.000
_cell.length_b   1.000
_cell.length_c   1.000
_cell.angle_alpha   90.00
_cell.angle_beta   90.00
_cell.angle_gamma   90.00
#
_symmetry.space_group_name_H-M   'P 1'
#
loop_
_entity.id
_entity.type
_entity.pdbx_description
1 polymer ?
#
loop_
_entity_poly.entity_id
_entity_poly.type
_entity_poly.pdbx_seq_one_letter_code
_entity_poly.pdbx_strand_id
1 'polypeptide(L)'
;MLRLRENGRSTWMWLLLGIIVAMLGVRYVYADNIDTSSTTSSITTSTTANSSSASSSPIVGATSSAIAWPTEFAQWTQGEKRGVFSPNPYGYMVDSNNLISESKDGNNIYLKFNLIAFGSWDKSQTKFYILSKTNDQYSGKDLNSDNVTINKVTSYSRSALWEVKVNIPEDSGDEFQLCMYDNSSTGFHETNGVADDSTYKYMLISPVIGWHQISVTRINVSREYYVGESSNLTFSSPAVQGDSIITVNNNFFKNASTVVVGAQTVDSNVLKTSYTIYSDAEAIENQIEGLLPLNNDDYGLRATMTYNLPSAPQKTEFFYGGLRNIVLDDTNLSKTTVNTKDYLYGKYVDTIISDIGSNLTYTWYYATSDNESSLKEVGKDFSDTKNSTGILGSDWMSFPENSSFLKYVATQNSEDKKVYLMMKIRFGGDLKALTNPILVQIQTPTLKVPDKIDFGTIPAKDIYNGGSFESLTKNDDNISVSIPIVSKNVWQVSASTEETGNNSIAKLNGQLNIFGKNLTTTPVEVASVDETGKTVKLPLNAKVTFKGYHNPLAAGTSFTEDINWNLSPKTTVSASE
;
A
#
# COMPACT_ATOMS: atom_id res chain seq x y z
N MET A 1 25.42 36.86 34.12
CA MET A 1 26.03 37.38 32.88
C MET A 1 27.36 36.65 32.70
N LEU A 2 27.80 36.18 31.52
CA LEU A 2 27.28 36.31 30.15
C LEU A 2 27.59 35.02 29.35
N ARG A 3 26.99 34.87 28.17
CA ARG A 3 26.88 33.67 27.31
C ARG A 3 28.17 32.89 27.00
N LEU A 4 28.04 31.56 26.89
CA LEU A 4 28.85 30.69 26.02
C LEU A 4 28.06 30.40 24.73
N ARG A 5 28.76 30.33 23.58
CA ARG A 5 28.22 29.85 22.29
C ARG A 5 29.35 29.27 21.44
N GLU A 6 28.96 28.42 20.49
CA GLU A 6 29.72 27.89 19.34
C GLU A 6 30.42 26.51 19.46
N ASN A 7 29.68 25.52 18.96
CA ASN A 7 30.08 24.64 17.85
C ASN A 7 31.20 23.61 18.05
N GLY A 8 30.93 22.57 18.86
CA GLY A 8 31.59 21.27 18.72
C GLY A 8 30.82 20.34 17.77
N ARG A 9 31.24 20.22 16.49
CA ARG A 9 30.69 19.21 15.56
C ARG A 9 31.79 18.30 14.99
N SER A 10 32.00 17.20 15.71
CA SER A 10 32.56 15.91 15.28
C SER A 10 33.76 15.89 14.32
N THR A 11 34.96 15.94 14.89
CA THR A 11 36.21 15.44 14.28
C THR A 11 36.24 13.91 14.10
N TRP A 12 35.24 13.17 14.58
CA TRP A 12 35.19 11.70 14.53
C TRP A 12 34.76 11.12 13.17
N MET A 13 34.05 11.90 12.35
CA MET A 13 33.47 11.40 11.09
C MET A 13 34.53 11.08 10.01
N TRP A 14 35.67 11.78 10.04
CA TRP A 14 36.76 11.58 9.07
C TRP A 14 37.60 10.32 9.34
N LEU A 15 37.70 9.87 10.59
CA LEU A 15 38.47 8.67 10.94
C LEU A 15 37.77 7.38 10.46
N LEU A 16 36.43 7.37 10.49
CA LEU A 16 35.60 6.25 10.06
C LEU A 16 35.62 6.06 8.53
N LEU A 17 35.64 7.17 7.77
CA LEU A 17 35.72 7.13 6.31
C LEU A 17 37.07 6.55 5.81
N GLY A 18 38.17 6.88 6.50
CA GLY A 18 39.51 6.38 6.16
C GLY A 18 39.69 4.87 6.33
N ILE A 19 38.96 4.24 7.26
CA ILE A 19 39.03 2.79 7.52
C ILE A 19 38.27 2.00 6.45
N ILE A 20 37.14 2.52 5.95
CA ILE A 20 36.31 1.85 4.95
C ILE A 20 37.03 1.77 3.58
N VAL A 21 37.72 2.85 3.18
CA VAL A 21 38.48 2.89 1.92
C VAL A 21 39.65 1.89 1.91
N ALA A 22 40.26 1.62 3.08
CA ALA A 22 41.36 0.66 3.20
C ALA A 22 40.92 -0.83 3.09
N MET A 23 39.65 -1.15 3.36
CA MET A 23 39.16 -2.54 3.34
C MET A 23 38.66 -3.02 1.98
N LEU A 24 38.30 -2.11 1.06
CA LEU A 24 37.81 -2.46 -0.29
C LEU A 24 38.94 -2.61 -1.33
N GLY A 25 40.19 -2.30 -0.96
CA GLY A 25 41.34 -2.25 -1.86
C GLY A 25 42.11 -3.55 -2.10
N VAL A 26 41.49 -4.75 -1.97
CA VAL A 26 42.18 -6.03 -2.26
C VAL A 26 41.24 -7.05 -2.92
N ARG A 27 41.71 -7.64 -4.03
CA ARG A 27 41.12 -8.73 -4.87
C ARG A 27 40.22 -8.28 -6.03
N TYR A 28 40.81 -8.12 -7.21
CA TYR A 28 40.75 -9.16 -8.27
C TYR A 28 41.99 -9.04 -9.19
N VAL A 29 42.56 -10.18 -9.58
CA VAL A 29 43.76 -10.33 -10.44
C VAL A 29 43.56 -11.55 -11.34
N TYR A 30 44.27 -11.60 -12.47
CA TYR A 30 44.27 -12.57 -13.59
C TYR A 30 43.29 -12.25 -14.74
N ALA A 31 43.64 -12.46 -16.02
CA ALA A 31 44.95 -12.53 -16.70
C ALA A 31 44.71 -12.57 -18.24
N ASP A 32 45.74 -12.22 -19.02
CA ASP A 32 45.71 -12.21 -20.49
C ASP A 32 45.76 -13.60 -21.18
N ASN A 33 45.38 -13.56 -22.48
CA ASN A 33 45.82 -14.39 -23.62
C ASN A 33 45.06 -15.67 -24.06
N ILE A 34 44.27 -15.47 -25.13
CA ILE A 34 44.51 -15.94 -26.53
C ILE A 34 44.56 -17.46 -26.86
N ASP A 35 43.70 -17.82 -27.83
CA ASP A 35 43.71 -18.93 -28.84
C ASP A 35 44.22 -20.34 -28.46
N THR A 36 43.50 -21.42 -28.78
CA THR A 36 43.35 -21.88 -30.18
C THR A 36 42.34 -23.03 -30.37
N SER A 37 41.78 -23.08 -31.59
CA SER A 37 41.38 -24.29 -32.34
C SER A 37 40.18 -25.16 -31.91
N SER A 38 39.25 -25.32 -32.85
CA SER A 38 38.77 -26.66 -33.27
C SER A 38 38.55 -26.66 -34.79
N THR A 39 38.69 -27.81 -35.44
CA THR A 39 39.11 -27.89 -36.85
C THR A 39 38.25 -28.85 -37.66
N THR A 40 37.87 -28.47 -38.90
CA THR A 40 37.46 -29.34 -40.05
C THR A 40 36.22 -30.26 -39.86
N SER A 41 35.35 -30.49 -40.86
CA SER A 41 35.62 -30.93 -42.25
C SER A 41 34.40 -30.59 -43.14
N SER A 42 34.54 -29.89 -44.28
CA SER A 42 34.61 -30.39 -45.69
C SER A 42 33.39 -31.22 -46.17
N ILE A 43 32.82 -30.97 -47.35
CA ILE A 43 33.27 -31.42 -48.70
C ILE A 43 32.75 -30.44 -49.78
N THR A 44 33.58 -29.80 -50.62
CA THR A 44 33.90 -30.12 -52.06
C THR A 44 32.64 -30.19 -52.97
N THR A 45 32.50 -29.55 -54.13
CA THR A 45 33.36 -29.23 -55.30
C THR A 45 32.87 -27.92 -55.99
N SER A 46 33.49 -27.27 -56.99
CA SER A 46 34.69 -27.50 -57.84
C SER A 46 35.18 -26.17 -58.49
N THR A 47 36.30 -26.20 -59.22
CA THR A 47 36.99 -25.09 -59.90
C THR A 47 36.46 -24.71 -61.29
N THR A 48 36.51 -23.42 -61.67
CA THR A 48 37.29 -22.97 -62.85
C THR A 48 37.58 -21.47 -62.79
N ALA A 49 38.82 -21.08 -63.09
CA ALA A 49 39.19 -19.69 -63.37
C ALA A 49 39.15 -19.45 -64.88
N ASN A 50 38.77 -18.26 -65.32
CA ASN A 50 39.12 -17.77 -66.65
C ASN A 50 39.29 -16.25 -66.63
N SER A 51 40.43 -15.78 -67.11
CA SER A 51 40.78 -14.36 -67.20
C SER A 51 40.44 -13.81 -68.59
N SER A 52 39.72 -12.70 -68.64
CA SER A 52 39.60 -11.89 -69.86
C SER A 52 39.35 -10.42 -69.54
N SER A 53 40.26 -9.56 -69.99
CA SER A 53 40.22 -8.11 -69.82
C SER A 53 39.38 -7.41 -70.91
N ALA A 54 38.41 -6.57 -70.53
CA ALA A 54 37.89 -5.49 -71.39
C ALA A 54 37.04 -4.43 -70.64
N SER A 55 37.45 -3.16 -70.77
CA SER A 55 36.64 -1.92 -70.84
C SER A 55 35.29 -1.77 -70.10
N SER A 56 35.33 -1.00 -69.01
CA SER A 56 34.48 0.18 -68.73
C SER A 56 33.10 0.35 -69.40
N SER A 57 32.03 0.33 -68.59
CA SER A 57 31.03 1.41 -68.49
C SER A 57 30.17 1.24 -67.21
N PRO A 58 29.57 2.32 -66.64
CA PRO A 58 29.17 2.33 -65.24
C PRO A 58 27.76 1.78 -64.99
N ILE A 59 27.59 1.00 -63.92
CA ILE A 59 26.28 0.72 -63.34
C ILE A 59 25.97 1.80 -62.29
N VAL A 60 25.06 2.71 -62.66
CA VAL A 60 24.42 3.63 -61.72
C VAL A 60 23.56 2.79 -60.77
N GLY A 61 23.93 2.79 -59.49
CA GLY A 61 23.32 1.90 -58.50
C GLY A 61 23.92 2.08 -57.10
N ALA A 62 24.22 3.32 -56.71
CA ALA A 62 24.60 3.63 -55.35
C ALA A 62 23.36 3.49 -54.45
N THR A 63 23.08 2.26 -54.02
CA THR A 63 22.22 2.01 -52.85
C THR A 63 22.73 2.85 -51.70
N SER A 64 21.83 3.61 -51.06
CA SER A 64 22.14 4.40 -49.87
C SER A 64 22.97 3.56 -48.91
N SER A 65 24.15 4.06 -48.53
CA SER A 65 24.97 3.41 -47.51
C SER A 65 24.13 3.27 -46.25
N ALA A 66 23.70 2.04 -45.95
CA ALA A 66 22.97 1.77 -44.73
C ALA A 66 23.80 2.31 -43.55
N ILE A 67 23.18 3.13 -42.71
CA ILE A 67 23.84 3.61 -41.50
C ILE A 67 24.14 2.37 -40.67
N ALA A 68 25.43 2.09 -40.46
CA ALA A 68 25.86 1.07 -39.53
C ALA A 68 25.57 1.59 -38.13
N TRP A 69 24.43 1.18 -37.57
CA TRP A 69 24.05 1.52 -36.20
C TRP A 69 25.02 0.86 -35.21
N PRO A 70 25.37 1.57 -34.12
CA PRO A 70 26.29 1.03 -33.14
C PRO A 70 25.67 -0.13 -32.36
N THR A 71 26.53 -1.02 -31.86
CA THR A 71 26.16 -2.23 -31.11
C THR A 71 26.09 -2.00 -29.59
N GLU A 72 26.30 -0.76 -29.14
CA GLU A 72 26.18 -0.34 -27.74
C GLU A 72 25.81 1.16 -27.66
N PHE A 73 25.41 1.60 -26.47
CA PHE A 73 25.19 3.02 -26.17
C PHE A 73 26.52 3.75 -25.93
N ALA A 74 26.67 4.95 -26.51
CA ALA A 74 27.84 5.79 -26.28
C ALA A 74 27.90 6.27 -24.83
N GLN A 75 29.09 6.42 -24.25
CA GLN A 75 29.25 6.92 -22.88
C GLN A 75 28.92 8.42 -22.77
N TRP A 76 28.07 8.76 -21.81
CA TRP A 76 27.73 10.15 -21.49
C TRP A 76 28.88 10.89 -20.81
N THR A 77 29.36 11.96 -21.44
CA THR A 77 30.30 12.92 -20.85
C THR A 77 29.55 14.18 -20.41
N GLN A 78 29.51 14.46 -19.09
CA GLN A 78 28.84 15.65 -18.58
C GLN A 78 29.61 16.94 -18.97
N GLY A 79 28.87 17.94 -19.43
CA GLY A 79 29.39 19.28 -19.71
C GLY A 79 30.04 19.99 -18.52
N GLU A 80 31.35 20.29 -18.59
CA GLU A 80 31.99 21.18 -17.61
C GLU A 80 31.62 22.64 -17.89
N LYS A 81 30.74 23.22 -17.07
CA LYS A 81 30.44 24.65 -17.11
C LYS A 81 31.56 25.46 -16.44
N ARG A 82 32.45 26.07 -17.24
CA ARG A 82 33.39 27.08 -16.74
C ARG A 82 32.72 28.46 -16.70
N GLY A 83 32.70 29.11 -15.54
CA GLY A 83 32.23 30.49 -15.35
C GLY A 83 30.79 30.79 -15.82
N VAL A 84 30.54 32.08 -16.08
CA VAL A 84 29.22 32.60 -16.53
C VAL A 84 29.08 32.55 -18.06
N PHE A 85 30.20 32.48 -18.80
CA PHE A 85 30.25 32.69 -20.25
C PHE A 85 31.16 31.71 -21.02
N SER A 86 31.79 30.71 -20.39
CA SER A 86 32.61 29.76 -21.17
C SER A 86 31.71 28.76 -21.92
N PRO A 87 32.14 28.29 -23.10
CA PRO A 87 31.47 27.21 -23.79
C PRO A 87 31.36 25.98 -22.88
N ASN A 88 30.20 25.34 -22.87
CA ASN A 88 30.07 23.98 -22.39
C ASN A 88 30.69 23.05 -23.46
N PRO A 89 31.77 22.33 -23.16
CA PRO A 89 32.47 21.49 -24.14
C PRO A 89 31.68 20.23 -24.55
N TYR A 90 30.53 19.95 -23.93
CA TYR A 90 29.65 18.82 -24.29
C TYR A 90 28.20 19.26 -24.54
N GLY A 91 27.96 20.57 -24.75
CA GLY A 91 26.73 21.16 -25.31
C GLY A 91 25.45 21.09 -24.46
N TYR A 92 25.30 20.06 -23.64
CA TYR A 92 24.10 19.77 -22.87
C TYR A 92 24.29 19.99 -21.36
N MET A 93 23.23 20.40 -20.68
CA MET A 93 23.22 20.63 -19.24
C MET A 93 22.06 19.82 -18.64
N VAL A 94 22.37 18.68 -18.02
CA VAL A 94 21.50 18.09 -16.98
C VAL A 94 21.90 18.74 -15.67
N ASP A 95 21.04 19.63 -15.17
CA ASP A 95 21.09 20.11 -13.78
C ASP A 95 19.67 20.38 -13.26
N SER A 96 19.54 20.71 -11.97
CA SER A 96 18.23 20.97 -11.35
C SER A 96 17.44 22.15 -11.95
N ASN A 97 18.06 22.98 -12.81
CA ASN A 97 17.41 24.07 -13.54
C ASN A 97 17.20 23.75 -15.03
N ASN A 98 17.83 22.68 -15.55
CA ASN A 98 17.80 22.26 -16.94
C ASN A 98 17.53 20.77 -17.00
N LEU A 99 16.25 20.41 -16.87
CA LEU A 99 15.77 19.04 -16.89
C LEU A 99 15.53 18.57 -18.34
N ILE A 100 15.86 17.32 -18.65
CA ILE A 100 15.14 16.57 -19.69
C ILE A 100 13.73 16.33 -19.13
N SER A 101 12.72 16.91 -19.76
CA SER A 101 11.32 16.66 -19.41
C SER A 101 10.57 15.86 -20.47
N GLU A 102 9.53 15.16 -20.00
CA GLU A 102 8.59 14.42 -20.84
C GLU A 102 7.20 15.03 -20.69
N SER A 103 6.47 15.14 -21.79
CA SER A 103 5.10 15.67 -21.84
C SER A 103 4.28 14.95 -22.91
N LYS A 104 2.97 14.84 -22.72
CA LYS A 104 2.06 14.20 -23.69
C LYS A 104 1.08 15.21 -24.26
N ASP A 105 0.87 15.14 -25.58
CA ASP A 105 -0.12 15.95 -26.30
C ASP A 105 -0.77 15.08 -27.38
N GLY A 106 -2.07 14.80 -27.21
CA GLY A 106 -2.77 13.73 -27.94
C GLY A 106 -2.12 12.36 -27.72
N ASN A 107 -1.77 11.70 -28.83
CA ASN A 107 -1.03 10.42 -28.81
C ASN A 107 0.49 10.62 -28.78
N ASN A 108 0.98 11.82 -29.09
CA ASN A 108 2.41 12.10 -29.17
C ASN A 108 3.02 12.30 -27.78
N ILE A 109 4.23 11.77 -27.58
CA ILE A 109 5.00 11.97 -26.36
C ILE A 109 6.27 12.73 -26.73
N TYR A 110 6.45 13.89 -26.11
CA TYR A 110 7.51 14.82 -26.42
C TYR A 110 8.55 14.86 -25.30
N LEU A 111 9.81 14.59 -25.68
CA LEU A 111 10.97 14.96 -24.89
C LEU A 111 11.27 16.45 -25.10
N LYS A 112 11.57 17.18 -24.04
CA LYS A 112 11.96 18.59 -24.08
C LYS A 112 13.22 18.82 -23.25
N PHE A 113 14.19 19.54 -23.80
CA PHE A 113 15.47 19.80 -23.14
C PHE A 113 16.16 21.06 -23.71
N ASN A 114 17.09 21.63 -22.94
CA ASN A 114 17.82 22.85 -23.33
C ASN A 114 19.30 22.57 -23.63
N LEU A 115 19.85 23.15 -24.69
CA LEU A 115 21.27 23.05 -25.04
C LEU A 115 21.85 24.39 -25.52
N ILE A 116 23.18 24.48 -25.63
CA ILE A 116 23.88 25.65 -26.17
C ILE A 116 24.48 25.29 -27.55
N ALA A 117 24.04 26.00 -28.59
CA ALA A 117 24.51 25.88 -29.97
C ALA A 117 24.89 27.26 -30.54
N PHE A 118 25.31 27.36 -31.81
CA PHE A 118 25.53 28.67 -32.42
C PHE A 118 24.25 29.52 -32.46
N GLY A 119 24.40 30.85 -32.46
CA GLY A 119 23.26 31.79 -32.55
C GLY A 119 22.46 31.71 -33.87
N SER A 120 22.94 30.92 -34.83
CA SER A 120 22.38 30.70 -36.18
C SER A 120 21.95 29.25 -36.44
N TRP A 121 21.84 28.40 -35.41
CA TRP A 121 21.51 26.98 -35.55
C TRP A 121 20.19 26.72 -36.31
N ASP A 122 19.26 27.70 -36.29
CA ASP A 122 18.03 27.73 -37.11
C ASP A 122 18.26 27.64 -38.63
N LYS A 123 19.50 27.82 -39.10
CA LYS A 123 19.90 27.77 -40.51
C LYS A 123 20.74 26.53 -40.86
N SER A 124 20.94 25.64 -39.89
CA SER A 124 21.69 24.41 -40.06
C SER A 124 20.88 23.33 -40.79
N GLN A 125 21.57 22.33 -41.34
CA GLN A 125 21.00 21.07 -41.83
C GLN A 125 21.14 19.95 -40.80
N THR A 126 21.02 20.29 -39.50
CA THR A 126 21.07 19.32 -38.39
C THR A 126 20.05 18.20 -38.59
N LYS A 127 20.51 16.96 -38.50
CA LYS A 127 19.66 15.77 -38.46
C LYS A 127 19.67 15.18 -37.06
N PHE A 128 18.54 14.67 -36.61
CA PHE A 128 18.39 13.99 -35.33
C PHE A 128 18.15 12.50 -35.55
N TYR A 129 18.57 11.69 -34.58
CA TYR A 129 18.49 10.24 -34.63
C TYR A 129 18.14 9.72 -33.23
N ILE A 130 17.40 8.62 -33.19
CA ILE A 130 17.26 7.82 -31.98
C ILE A 130 18.09 6.56 -32.16
N LEU A 131 18.97 6.28 -31.20
CA LEU A 131 19.57 4.98 -30.99
C LEU A 131 18.74 4.29 -29.89
N SER A 132 18.07 3.20 -30.22
CA SER A 132 17.17 2.46 -29.34
C SER A 132 17.79 1.12 -28.94
N LYS A 133 17.49 0.66 -27.73
CA LYS A 133 17.80 -0.69 -27.25
C LYS A 133 16.51 -1.39 -26.85
N THR A 134 16.31 -2.62 -27.30
CA THR A 134 15.16 -3.46 -26.95
C THR A 134 15.62 -4.91 -26.76
N ASN A 135 15.36 -5.53 -25.61
CA ASN A 135 15.84 -6.88 -25.27
C ASN A 135 17.34 -7.10 -25.61
N ASP A 136 18.20 -6.16 -25.18
CA ASP A 136 19.65 -6.12 -25.46
C ASP A 136 20.05 -6.09 -26.95
N GLN A 137 19.12 -5.81 -27.87
CA GLN A 137 19.40 -5.53 -29.28
C GLN A 137 19.34 -4.04 -29.56
N TYR A 138 20.34 -3.53 -30.29
CA TYR A 138 20.46 -2.11 -30.65
C TYR A 138 19.98 -1.86 -32.07
N SER A 139 19.28 -0.74 -32.27
CA SER A 139 18.78 -0.29 -33.56
C SER A 139 18.75 1.23 -33.60
N GLY A 140 18.79 1.84 -34.80
CA GLY A 140 18.69 3.29 -34.92
C GLY A 140 17.75 3.74 -36.03
N LYS A 141 17.29 4.98 -35.90
CA LYS A 141 16.27 5.56 -36.78
C LYS A 141 16.46 7.07 -36.90
N ASP A 142 16.43 7.57 -38.14
CA ASP A 142 16.38 9.00 -38.44
C ASP A 142 15.06 9.61 -37.91
N LEU A 143 15.16 10.72 -37.19
CA LEU A 143 14.01 11.55 -36.85
C LEU A 143 13.75 12.54 -37.98
N ASN A 144 12.56 12.45 -38.57
CA ASN A 144 12.07 13.43 -39.51
C ASN A 144 12.03 14.84 -38.86
N SER A 145 12.27 15.89 -39.62
CA SER A 145 12.22 17.29 -39.14
C SER A 145 10.87 17.64 -38.51
N ASP A 146 9.78 17.04 -38.98
CA ASP A 146 8.43 17.25 -38.43
C ASP A 146 8.29 16.75 -36.98
N ASN A 147 9.18 15.86 -36.53
CA ASN A 147 9.26 15.39 -35.14
C ASN A 147 10.18 16.23 -34.26
N VAL A 148 10.90 17.23 -34.79
CA VAL A 148 11.86 18.03 -33.99
C VAL A 148 11.63 19.53 -34.18
N THR A 149 11.25 20.21 -33.10
CA THR A 149 11.21 21.67 -33.04
C THR A 149 12.43 22.18 -32.29
N ILE A 150 13.16 23.15 -32.87
CA ILE A 150 14.21 23.91 -32.17
C ILE A 150 13.76 25.38 -32.03
N ASN A 151 13.81 25.91 -30.81
CA ASN A 151 13.39 27.26 -30.47
C ASN A 151 14.52 28.04 -29.79
N LYS A 152 14.80 29.25 -30.25
CA LYS A 152 15.83 30.13 -29.68
C LYS A 152 15.29 30.78 -28.41
N VAL A 153 15.89 30.48 -27.25
CA VAL A 153 15.44 30.99 -25.95
C VAL A 153 16.15 32.31 -25.63
N THR A 154 17.49 32.29 -25.60
CA THR A 154 18.32 33.44 -25.22
C THR A 154 19.56 33.52 -26.10
N SER A 155 19.84 34.70 -26.67
CA SER A 155 21.04 34.91 -27.49
C SER A 155 22.23 35.38 -26.66
N TYR A 156 23.42 34.86 -26.97
CA TYR A 156 24.72 35.33 -26.48
C TYR A 156 25.57 35.85 -27.65
N SER A 157 26.83 36.22 -27.41
CA SER A 157 27.69 36.89 -28.41
C SER A 157 28.01 36.08 -29.67
N ARG A 158 28.06 34.74 -29.57
CA ARG A 158 28.27 33.79 -30.68
C ARG A 158 27.37 32.56 -30.62
N SER A 159 26.92 32.20 -29.42
CA SER A 159 26.05 31.06 -29.14
C SER A 159 24.65 31.54 -28.75
N ALA A 160 23.68 30.63 -28.67
CA ALA A 160 22.40 30.87 -28.02
C ALA A 160 22.01 29.64 -27.18
N LEU A 161 21.19 29.87 -26.16
CA LEU A 161 20.42 28.82 -25.49
C LEU A 161 19.24 28.46 -26.39
N TRP A 162 19.08 27.17 -26.67
CA TRP A 162 17.99 26.63 -27.47
C TRP A 162 17.21 25.60 -26.69
N GLU A 163 15.90 25.63 -26.86
CA GLU A 163 14.98 24.59 -26.44
C GLU A 163 14.76 23.64 -27.61
N VAL A 164 14.98 22.35 -27.38
CA VAL A 164 14.70 21.27 -28.33
C VAL A 164 13.50 20.50 -27.82
N LYS A 165 12.49 20.31 -28.68
CA LYS A 165 11.32 19.47 -28.44
C LYS A 165 11.30 18.36 -29.49
N VAL A 166 11.39 17.11 -29.06
CA VAL A 166 11.44 15.91 -29.91
C VAL A 166 10.21 15.06 -29.65
N ASN A 167 9.40 14.80 -30.69
CA ASN A 167 8.37 13.76 -30.65
C ASN A 167 9.07 12.39 -30.69
N ILE A 168 8.95 11.62 -29.61
CA ILE A 168 9.53 10.28 -29.50
C ILE A 168 8.55 9.27 -30.11
N PRO A 169 8.92 8.56 -31.19
CA PRO A 169 8.10 7.52 -31.77
C PRO A 169 7.70 6.41 -30.78
N GLU A 170 6.52 5.82 -30.97
CA GLU A 170 6.06 4.67 -30.17
C GLU A 170 7.00 3.45 -30.29
N ASP A 171 7.81 3.35 -31.36
CA ASP A 171 8.77 2.26 -31.61
C ASP A 171 10.20 2.53 -31.07
N SER A 172 10.40 3.51 -30.18
CA SER A 172 11.71 3.89 -29.62
C SER A 172 12.35 2.93 -28.61
N GLY A 173 11.84 1.71 -28.45
CA GLY A 173 12.47 0.66 -27.65
C GLY A 173 12.36 0.81 -26.12
N ASP A 174 13.02 -0.08 -25.39
CA ASP A 174 13.01 -0.14 -23.92
C ASP A 174 13.78 1.04 -23.29
N GLU A 175 14.95 1.33 -23.86
CA GLU A 175 15.85 2.44 -23.53
C GLU A 175 16.31 3.12 -24.83
N PHE A 176 16.66 4.42 -24.80
CA PHE A 176 17.25 5.10 -25.96
C PHE A 176 18.27 6.19 -25.60
N GLN A 177 19.04 6.59 -26.61
CA GLN A 177 19.84 7.81 -26.65
C GLN A 177 19.41 8.66 -27.85
N LEU A 178 19.37 9.98 -27.64
CA LEU A 178 19.27 10.94 -28.73
C LEU A 178 20.66 11.29 -29.25
N CYS A 179 20.80 11.27 -30.57
CA CYS A 179 22.00 11.67 -31.28
C CYS A 179 21.64 12.69 -32.37
N MET A 180 22.64 13.43 -32.86
CA MET A 180 22.47 14.32 -34.01
C MET A 180 23.71 14.37 -34.91
N TYR A 181 23.52 14.84 -36.13
CA TYR A 181 24.58 15.12 -37.10
C TYR A 181 24.43 16.53 -37.62
N ASP A 182 25.51 17.30 -37.61
CA ASP A 182 25.60 18.64 -38.17
C ASP A 182 26.95 18.75 -38.89
N ASN A 183 26.94 19.25 -40.12
CA ASN A 183 28.13 19.48 -40.94
C ASN A 183 28.20 20.94 -41.43
N SER A 184 27.45 21.84 -40.79
CA SER A 184 27.37 23.25 -41.16
C SER A 184 28.26 24.13 -40.28
N SER A 185 28.86 25.15 -40.88
CA SER A 185 29.67 26.17 -40.18
C SER A 185 28.84 27.14 -39.32
N THR A 186 27.55 26.88 -39.14
CA THR A 186 26.57 27.76 -38.48
C THR A 186 25.73 27.05 -37.41
N GLY A 187 26.01 25.77 -37.17
CA GLY A 187 25.08 24.83 -36.55
C GLY A 187 25.36 24.51 -35.08
N PHE A 188 25.74 23.26 -34.80
CA PHE A 188 26.25 22.84 -33.50
C PHE A 188 27.79 22.97 -33.42
N HIS A 189 28.35 23.00 -32.20
CA HIS A 189 29.80 23.05 -32.02
C HIS A 189 30.39 21.64 -32.14
N GLU A 190 31.32 21.42 -33.08
CA GLU A 190 31.88 20.10 -33.41
C GLU A 190 32.54 19.35 -32.23
N THR A 191 32.99 20.08 -31.20
CA THR A 191 33.59 19.50 -29.98
C THR A 191 32.59 18.89 -29.00
N ASN A 192 31.29 19.13 -29.20
CA ASN A 192 30.28 18.85 -28.20
C ASN A 192 29.58 17.50 -28.45
N GLY A 193 30.07 16.42 -27.82
CA GLY A 193 29.25 15.20 -27.60
C GLY A 193 29.82 13.88 -28.10
N VAL A 194 31.12 13.79 -28.41
CA VAL A 194 31.89 12.54 -28.48
C VAL A 194 33.28 12.83 -27.88
N ALA A 195 33.99 11.83 -27.38
CA ALA A 195 35.44 11.97 -27.18
C ALA A 195 36.14 12.25 -28.53
N ASP A 196 37.33 12.86 -28.51
CA ASP A 196 38.08 13.25 -29.72
C ASP A 196 38.48 12.06 -30.64
N ASP A 197 38.14 10.82 -30.27
CA ASP A 197 38.44 9.58 -30.97
C ASP A 197 37.57 9.30 -32.22
N SER A 198 36.51 10.09 -32.46
CA SER A 198 35.59 9.94 -33.59
C SER A 198 34.87 8.58 -33.68
N THR A 199 34.68 7.88 -32.55
CA THR A 199 34.06 6.53 -32.51
C THR A 199 32.67 6.47 -33.15
N TYR A 200 31.92 7.57 -33.16
CA TYR A 200 30.58 7.66 -33.74
C TYR A 200 30.50 8.77 -34.80
N LYS A 201 29.78 8.51 -35.89
CA LYS A 201 29.48 9.51 -36.95
C LYS A 201 28.44 10.56 -36.52
N TYR A 202 28.05 10.57 -35.26
CA TYR A 202 26.94 11.33 -34.69
C TYR A 202 27.35 11.84 -33.29
N MET A 203 26.93 13.06 -32.94
CA MET A 203 27.14 13.63 -31.61
C MET A 203 26.02 13.18 -30.66
N LEU A 204 26.39 12.75 -29.45
CA LEU A 204 25.44 12.37 -28.40
C LEU A 204 24.83 13.62 -27.75
N ILE A 205 23.49 13.66 -27.61
CA ILE A 205 22.78 14.79 -26.99
C ILE A 205 21.92 14.41 -25.79
N SER A 206 21.86 13.13 -25.42
CA SER A 206 21.31 12.69 -24.14
C SER A 206 22.13 11.55 -23.52
N PRO A 207 22.11 11.39 -22.19
CA PRO A 207 22.41 10.09 -21.57
C PRO A 207 21.41 9.01 -22.05
N VAL A 208 21.60 7.77 -21.61
CA VAL A 208 20.59 6.70 -21.79
C VAL A 208 19.33 7.07 -21.01
N ILE A 209 18.18 7.02 -21.68
CA ILE A 209 16.85 7.31 -21.14
C ILE A 209 16.04 6.02 -21.14
N GLY A 210 15.53 5.61 -19.98
CA GLY A 210 14.54 4.52 -19.89
C GLY A 210 13.16 4.99 -20.38
N TRP A 211 12.50 4.18 -21.21
CA TRP A 211 11.26 4.54 -21.88
C TRP A 211 10.14 3.53 -21.64
N HIS A 212 10.17 2.36 -22.29
CA HIS A 212 9.19 1.30 -22.01
C HIS A 212 9.55 0.46 -20.77
N GLN A 213 10.85 0.33 -20.46
CA GLN A 213 11.33 -0.32 -19.23
C GLN A 213 12.06 0.70 -18.36
N ILE A 214 11.34 1.24 -17.37
CA ILE A 214 11.86 2.25 -16.46
C ILE A 214 12.21 1.59 -15.12
N SER A 215 13.50 1.49 -14.81
CA SER A 215 13.96 1.12 -13.47
C SER A 215 13.58 2.19 -12.43
N VAL A 216 13.15 1.73 -11.25
CA VAL A 216 12.68 2.56 -10.13
C VAL A 216 13.45 2.19 -8.86
N THR A 217 14.14 3.16 -8.27
CA THR A 217 14.81 3.05 -6.96
C THR A 217 14.04 3.85 -5.93
N ARG A 218 13.87 3.29 -4.72
CA ARG A 218 13.18 3.95 -3.60
C ARG A 218 14.12 4.14 -2.43
N ILE A 219 14.04 5.32 -1.83
CA ILE A 219 14.67 5.63 -0.56
C ILE A 219 13.52 5.99 0.39
N ASN A 220 13.37 5.20 1.45
CA ASN A 220 12.37 5.37 2.51
C ASN A 220 10.90 5.25 2.06
N VAL A 221 10.64 4.61 0.92
CA VAL A 221 9.32 4.05 0.58
C VAL A 221 9.44 2.53 0.61
N SER A 222 9.31 1.93 1.81
CA SER A 222 9.22 0.48 1.94
C SER A 222 7.83 -0.01 1.50
N ARG A 223 7.50 -1.28 1.78
CA ARG A 223 6.14 -1.79 1.59
C ARG A 223 5.13 -1.10 2.53
N GLU A 224 5.65 -0.56 3.62
CA GLU A 224 4.96 0.14 4.69
C GLU A 224 5.10 1.65 4.45
N TYR A 225 3.99 2.35 4.30
CA TYR A 225 3.96 3.81 4.08
C TYR A 225 3.36 4.52 5.29
N TYR A 226 3.89 5.70 5.61
CA TYR A 226 3.30 6.63 6.57
C TYR A 226 3.30 8.04 5.98
N VAL A 227 2.48 8.91 6.56
CA VAL A 227 2.31 10.31 6.14
C VAL A 227 2.90 11.21 7.21
N GLY A 228 3.53 12.32 6.81
CA GLY A 228 4.10 13.35 7.70
C GLY A 228 5.60 13.61 7.53
N GLU A 229 6.25 12.94 6.56
CA GLU A 229 7.65 13.18 6.18
C GLU A 229 7.83 13.19 4.65
N SER A 230 9.03 13.53 4.20
CA SER A 230 9.40 13.50 2.77
C SER A 230 10.02 12.16 2.35
N SER A 231 9.48 11.49 1.33
CA SER A 231 10.07 10.30 0.73
C SER A 231 10.74 10.60 -0.61
N ASN A 232 11.79 9.85 -0.98
CA ASN A 232 12.52 10.06 -2.25
C ASN A 232 12.40 8.84 -3.19
N LEU A 233 12.18 9.15 -4.46
CA LEU A 233 11.87 8.19 -5.51
C LEU A 233 12.67 8.54 -6.77
N THR A 234 13.47 7.62 -7.29
CA THR A 234 14.34 7.87 -8.45
C THR A 234 14.00 6.94 -9.60
N PHE A 235 13.72 7.51 -10.77
CA PHE A 235 13.46 6.78 -12.01
C PHE A 235 14.63 6.91 -12.98
N SER A 236 14.74 5.96 -13.91
CA SER A 236 15.60 6.08 -15.11
C SER A 236 14.97 6.89 -16.26
N SER A 237 13.84 7.54 -16.02
CA SER A 237 13.05 8.28 -17.00
C SER A 237 13.34 9.80 -16.95
N PRO A 238 12.81 10.58 -17.91
CA PRO A 238 12.80 12.03 -17.83
C PRO A 238 11.90 12.58 -16.71
N ALA A 239 11.93 13.91 -16.57
CA ALA A 239 11.09 14.66 -15.63
C ALA A 239 9.69 14.92 -16.18
N VAL A 240 8.63 14.39 -15.56
CA VAL A 240 7.26 14.76 -15.91
C VAL A 240 6.93 16.08 -15.22
N GLN A 241 6.62 17.12 -16.00
CA GLN A 241 6.24 18.43 -15.46
C GLN A 241 4.72 18.50 -15.24
N GLY A 242 4.29 18.56 -13.98
CA GLY A 242 2.89 18.80 -13.61
C GLY A 242 2.47 18.17 -12.27
N ASP A 243 1.38 18.67 -11.69
CA ASP A 243 0.92 18.40 -10.32
C ASP A 243 0.31 17.00 -10.10
N SER A 244 0.57 16.03 -10.97
CA SER A 244 -0.11 14.72 -10.96
C SER A 244 0.75 13.57 -11.47
N ILE A 245 2.09 13.68 -11.38
CA ILE A 245 2.97 12.53 -11.66
C ILE A 245 2.70 11.34 -10.73
N ILE A 246 2.30 11.56 -9.49
CA ILE A 246 1.87 10.49 -8.57
C ILE A 246 0.40 10.66 -8.26
N THR A 247 -0.35 9.58 -8.41
CA THR A 247 -1.72 9.45 -7.90
C THR A 247 -1.79 8.21 -7.02
N VAL A 248 -2.54 8.28 -5.93
CA VAL A 248 -2.89 7.10 -5.12
C VAL A 248 -4.35 6.77 -5.40
N ASN A 249 -4.71 5.48 -5.41
CA ASN A 249 -6.11 5.01 -5.52
C ASN A 249 -6.98 5.32 -4.28
N ASN A 250 -6.61 6.34 -3.51
CA ASN A 250 -7.29 6.86 -2.34
C ASN A 250 -7.08 8.37 -2.31
N ASN A 251 -8.18 9.13 -2.31
CA ASN A 251 -8.16 10.57 -2.53
C ASN A 251 -7.52 11.38 -1.39
N PHE A 252 -7.42 10.82 -0.17
CA PHE A 252 -6.85 11.54 0.97
C PHE A 252 -5.35 11.79 0.80
N PHE A 253 -4.58 10.81 0.31
CA PHE A 253 -3.16 11.00 0.00
C PHE A 253 -2.92 12.03 -1.12
N LYS A 254 -3.89 12.27 -2.01
CA LYS A 254 -3.78 13.32 -3.03
C LYS A 254 -3.78 14.72 -2.40
N ASN A 255 -4.60 14.94 -1.38
CA ASN A 255 -4.66 16.22 -0.67
C ASN A 255 -3.52 16.37 0.35
N ALA A 256 -3.04 15.25 0.89
CA ALA A 256 -2.00 15.18 1.89
C ALA A 256 -0.59 14.96 1.31
N SER A 257 -0.37 15.16 0.00
CA SER A 257 0.97 15.00 -0.59
C SER A 257 1.24 15.92 -1.77
N THR A 258 2.45 16.48 -1.80
CA THR A 258 2.96 17.33 -2.87
C THR A 258 4.22 16.69 -3.45
N VAL A 259 4.28 16.56 -4.78
CA VAL A 259 5.43 15.96 -5.47
C VAL A 259 6.18 17.03 -6.24
N VAL A 260 7.49 17.11 -6.00
CA VAL A 260 8.39 17.98 -6.77
C VAL A 260 9.49 17.15 -7.42
N VAL A 261 10.02 17.63 -8.55
CA VAL A 261 11.31 17.14 -9.05
C VAL A 261 12.38 17.67 -8.11
N GLY A 262 13.05 16.79 -7.37
CA GLY A 262 14.11 17.16 -6.44
C GLY A 262 15.45 17.37 -7.15
N ALA A 263 15.78 16.47 -8.08
CA ALA A 263 17.00 16.56 -8.90
C ALA A 263 16.88 15.72 -10.17
N GLN A 264 17.73 16.01 -11.15
CA GLN A 264 18.04 15.09 -12.24
C GLN A 264 19.57 15.02 -12.39
N THR A 265 20.09 13.81 -12.52
CA THR A 265 21.52 13.52 -12.65
C THR A 265 21.75 12.45 -13.73
N VAL A 266 23.01 12.12 -14.00
CA VAL A 266 23.38 10.94 -14.78
C VAL A 266 24.28 10.07 -13.91
N ASP A 267 23.94 8.79 -13.79
CA ASP A 267 24.71 7.79 -13.09
C ASP A 267 24.95 6.62 -14.04
N SER A 268 26.22 6.24 -14.21
CA SER A 268 26.62 5.08 -15.00
C SER A 268 26.01 5.09 -16.42
N ASN A 269 26.10 6.24 -17.10
CA ASN A 269 25.52 6.55 -18.42
C ASN A 269 23.97 6.72 -18.46
N VAL A 270 23.25 6.41 -17.39
CA VAL A 270 21.77 6.43 -17.36
C VAL A 270 21.24 7.69 -16.68
N LEU A 271 20.25 8.35 -17.29
CA LEU A 271 19.51 9.45 -16.69
C LEU A 271 18.87 8.99 -15.37
N LYS A 272 18.93 9.81 -14.32
CA LYS A 272 18.24 9.57 -13.05
C LYS A 272 17.41 10.80 -12.69
N THR A 273 16.08 10.68 -12.69
CA THR A 273 15.19 11.74 -12.19
C THR A 273 14.69 11.37 -10.81
N SER A 274 15.03 12.19 -9.81
CA SER A 274 14.60 12.04 -8.43
C SER A 274 13.43 12.97 -8.12
N TYR A 275 12.36 12.41 -7.57
CA TYR A 275 11.19 13.11 -7.07
C TYR A 275 11.16 13.03 -5.55
N THR A 276 10.78 14.13 -4.92
CA THR A 276 10.52 14.19 -3.48
C THR A 276 9.01 14.30 -3.27
N ILE A 277 8.47 13.34 -2.52
CA ILE A 277 7.07 13.28 -2.11
C ILE A 277 7.00 13.86 -0.70
N TYR A 278 6.58 15.11 -0.57
CA TYR A 278 6.22 15.67 0.73
C TYR A 278 4.86 15.16 1.12
N SER A 279 4.68 14.78 2.38
CA SER A 279 3.39 14.35 2.90
C SER A 279 3.04 15.06 4.21
N ASP A 280 1.78 15.47 4.36
CA ASP A 280 1.30 16.27 5.49
C ASP A 280 0.36 15.43 6.36
N ALA A 281 0.78 15.19 7.61
CA ALA A 281 -0.01 14.44 8.58
C ALA A 281 -1.22 15.23 9.08
N GLU A 282 -1.14 16.57 9.15
CA GLU A 282 -2.23 17.42 9.64
C GLU A 282 -3.41 17.43 8.66
N ALA A 283 -3.15 17.31 7.36
CA ALA A 283 -4.17 17.22 6.31
C ALA A 283 -5.12 16.01 6.44
N ILE A 284 -4.75 14.97 7.21
CA ILE A 284 -5.57 13.76 7.42
C ILE A 284 -5.77 13.40 8.89
N GLU A 285 -5.32 14.23 9.84
CA GLU A 285 -5.27 13.84 11.26
C GLU A 285 -6.64 13.62 11.94
N ASN A 286 -7.73 13.99 11.27
CA ASN A 286 -9.12 13.79 11.73
C ASN A 286 -9.98 13.03 10.71
N GLN A 287 -9.33 12.27 9.80
CA GLN A 287 -10.01 11.45 8.79
C GLN A 287 -10.12 9.98 9.26
N ILE A 288 -11.31 9.39 9.13
CA ILE A 288 -11.56 7.99 9.47
C ILE A 288 -12.04 7.20 8.26
N GLU A 289 -13.17 7.60 7.67
CA GLU A 289 -13.71 6.97 6.48
C GLU A 289 -12.67 6.95 5.34
N GLY A 290 -12.56 5.81 4.66
CA GLY A 290 -11.58 5.61 3.58
C GLY A 290 -10.14 5.37 4.03
N LEU A 291 -9.81 5.45 5.33
CA LEU A 291 -8.48 5.08 5.84
C LEU A 291 -8.44 3.76 6.63
N LEU A 292 -9.59 3.10 6.81
CA LEU A 292 -9.71 1.80 7.50
C LEU A 292 -9.06 0.64 6.73
N PRO A 293 -8.58 -0.42 7.40
CA PRO A 293 -8.11 -1.65 6.75
C PRO A 293 -9.29 -2.39 6.07
N LEU A 294 -8.99 -3.18 5.03
CA LEU A 294 -10.00 -3.87 4.22
C LEU A 294 -10.70 -5.03 4.96
N ASN A 295 -10.05 -5.63 5.94
CA ASN A 295 -10.56 -6.71 6.79
C ASN A 295 -9.86 -6.68 8.15
N ASN A 296 -10.12 -7.69 9.00
CA ASN A 296 -9.61 -7.73 10.37
C ASN A 296 -8.18 -8.30 10.49
N ASP A 297 -7.67 -8.98 9.46
CA ASP A 297 -6.38 -9.66 9.48
C ASP A 297 -5.27 -8.84 8.81
N ASP A 298 -5.62 -7.99 7.85
CA ASP A 298 -4.70 -7.07 7.17
C ASP A 298 -4.20 -5.96 8.10
N TYR A 299 -2.89 -5.84 8.22
CA TYR A 299 -2.24 -4.69 8.86
C TYR A 299 -2.19 -3.50 7.90
N GLY A 300 -2.91 -2.43 8.24
CA GLY A 300 -2.93 -1.18 7.49
C GLY A 300 -3.92 -1.15 6.33
N LEU A 301 -4.13 0.05 5.77
CA LEU A 301 -4.86 0.24 4.53
C LEU A 301 -3.98 -0.19 3.35
N ARG A 302 -4.43 -1.17 2.56
CA ARG A 302 -3.82 -1.49 1.26
C ARG A 302 -4.18 -0.41 0.24
N ALA A 303 -3.17 0.22 -0.36
CA ALA A 303 -3.32 1.24 -1.38
C ALA A 303 -2.35 1.00 -2.55
N THR A 304 -2.60 1.68 -3.67
CA THR A 304 -1.81 1.58 -4.92
C THR A 304 -1.38 2.98 -5.33
N MET A 305 -0.06 3.19 -5.36
CA MET A 305 0.58 4.35 -5.95
C MET A 305 0.74 4.10 -7.46
N THR A 306 0.23 5.02 -8.28
CA THR A 306 0.40 5.04 -9.73
C THR A 306 1.31 6.20 -10.10
N TYR A 307 2.35 5.90 -10.87
CA TYR A 307 3.30 6.86 -11.42
C TYR A 307 2.91 7.12 -12.88
N ASN A 308 2.36 8.29 -13.13
CA ASN A 308 1.80 8.72 -14.42
C ASN A 308 2.91 9.21 -15.37
N LEU A 309 3.92 8.37 -15.58
CA LEU A 309 4.94 8.54 -16.62
C LEU A 309 4.25 8.30 -17.98
N PRO A 310 4.24 9.27 -18.91
CA PRO A 310 3.45 9.12 -20.15
C PRO A 310 3.91 7.96 -21.05
N SER A 311 5.22 7.69 -21.06
CA SER A 311 5.94 6.63 -21.78
C SER A 311 5.63 5.24 -21.26
N ALA A 312 5.80 5.01 -19.95
CA ALA A 312 5.44 3.75 -19.30
C ALA A 312 4.87 3.96 -17.89
N PRO A 313 3.53 4.09 -17.75
CA PRO A 313 2.86 4.25 -16.46
C PRO A 313 3.18 3.07 -15.52
N GLN A 314 3.77 3.36 -14.36
CA GLN A 314 4.14 2.36 -13.36
C GLN A 314 3.13 2.31 -12.22
N LYS A 315 3.00 1.16 -11.54
CA LYS A 315 2.14 1.00 -10.36
C LYS A 315 2.83 0.21 -9.27
N THR A 316 2.53 0.51 -8.01
CA THR A 316 2.97 -0.34 -6.88
C THR A 316 2.02 -0.24 -5.70
N GLU A 317 1.85 -1.37 -5.03
CA GLU A 317 1.06 -1.46 -3.82
C GLU A 317 1.88 -1.15 -2.57
N PHE A 318 1.22 -0.58 -1.56
CA PHE A 318 1.78 -0.34 -0.23
C PHE A 318 0.69 -0.53 0.83
N PHE A 319 1.13 -0.66 2.09
CA PHE A 319 0.25 -0.72 3.26
C PHE A 319 0.49 0.52 4.10
N TYR A 320 -0.55 1.33 4.28
CA TYR A 320 -0.51 2.54 5.08
C TYR A 320 -0.85 2.27 6.54
N GLY A 321 -0.11 2.87 7.47
CA GLY A 321 -0.55 3.05 8.86
C GLY A 321 -0.31 1.87 9.81
N GLY A 322 -0.15 0.65 9.27
CA GLY A 322 0.35 -0.52 9.99
C GLY A 322 -0.54 -1.15 11.07
N LEU A 323 -1.72 -0.63 11.38
CA LEU A 323 -2.66 -1.21 12.36
C LEU A 323 -3.72 -2.10 11.70
N ARG A 324 -4.09 -3.19 12.36
CA ARG A 324 -5.28 -4.03 12.05
C ARG A 324 -6.38 -3.86 13.10
N ASN A 325 -7.61 -4.25 12.78
CA ASN A 325 -8.75 -4.15 13.70
C ASN A 325 -8.56 -4.97 14.98
N ILE A 326 -9.11 -4.46 16.10
CA ILE A 326 -9.17 -5.16 17.38
C ILE A 326 -10.58 -5.77 17.50
N VAL A 327 -10.68 -7.10 17.40
CA VAL A 327 -11.96 -7.82 17.52
C VAL A 327 -11.87 -8.80 18.68
N LEU A 328 -12.79 -8.66 19.65
CA LEU A 328 -12.78 -9.36 20.93
C LEU A 328 -14.14 -9.98 21.23
N ASP A 329 -14.15 -10.99 22.09
CA ASP A 329 -15.34 -11.57 22.73
C ASP A 329 -15.54 -10.88 24.09
N ASP A 330 -16.77 -10.47 24.40
CA ASP A 330 -17.17 -9.83 25.67
C ASP A 330 -16.72 -10.64 26.91
N THR A 331 -16.76 -11.98 26.83
CA THR A 331 -16.35 -12.87 27.93
C THR A 331 -14.85 -12.91 28.23
N ASN A 332 -14.03 -12.31 27.37
CA ASN A 332 -12.60 -12.11 27.62
C ASN A 332 -12.29 -10.73 28.25
N LEU A 333 -13.21 -9.78 28.21
CA LEU A 333 -13.00 -8.43 28.78
C LEU A 333 -12.66 -8.46 30.27
N SER A 334 -13.17 -9.44 31.02
CA SER A 334 -12.92 -9.60 32.45
C SER A 334 -11.71 -10.48 32.79
N LYS A 335 -10.99 -11.02 31.80
CA LYS A 335 -9.97 -12.09 31.97
C LYS A 335 -8.62 -11.83 31.32
N THR A 336 -8.52 -10.88 30.38
CA THR A 336 -7.28 -10.62 29.65
C THR A 336 -7.03 -9.13 29.51
N THR A 337 -5.80 -8.70 29.83
CA THR A 337 -5.27 -7.41 29.40
C THR A 337 -5.01 -7.44 27.89
N VAL A 338 -5.50 -6.45 27.15
CA VAL A 338 -5.33 -6.34 25.69
C VAL A 338 -4.25 -5.29 25.39
N ASN A 339 -3.22 -5.66 24.64
CA ASN A 339 -2.12 -4.77 24.27
C ASN A 339 -2.23 -4.34 22.81
N THR A 340 -2.19 -3.04 22.52
CA THR A 340 -2.28 -2.54 21.13
C THR A 340 -1.09 -2.93 20.27
N LYS A 341 0.05 -3.28 20.89
CA LYS A 341 1.23 -3.77 20.17
C LYS A 341 0.93 -5.01 19.32
N ASP A 342 0.05 -5.88 19.78
CA ASP A 342 -0.31 -7.15 19.10
C ASP A 342 -1.19 -6.93 17.84
N TYR A 343 -1.57 -5.68 17.59
CA TYR A 343 -2.38 -5.22 16.47
C TYR A 343 -1.65 -4.19 15.59
N LEU A 344 -0.36 -3.93 15.87
CA LEU A 344 0.52 -3.06 15.08
C LEU A 344 1.60 -3.88 14.39
N TYR A 345 1.82 -3.63 13.10
CA TYR A 345 2.89 -4.29 12.35
C TYR A 345 4.25 -3.81 12.83
N GLY A 346 5.05 -4.71 13.43
CA GLY A 346 6.30 -4.34 14.12
C GLY A 346 7.24 -3.43 13.29
N LYS A 347 7.46 -3.77 12.01
CA LYS A 347 8.34 -2.98 11.12
C LYS A 347 7.85 -1.56 10.86
N TYR A 348 6.55 -1.28 10.96
CA TYR A 348 6.02 0.07 10.76
C TYR A 348 6.63 1.05 11.77
N VAL A 349 6.80 0.60 13.01
CA VAL A 349 7.41 1.35 14.11
C VAL A 349 8.90 1.53 13.86
N ASP A 350 9.58 0.46 13.46
CA ASP A 350 11.02 0.48 13.17
C ASP A 350 11.34 1.45 12.01
N THR A 351 10.54 1.45 10.94
CA THR A 351 10.66 2.40 9.81
C THR A 351 10.50 3.85 10.27
N ILE A 352 9.46 4.17 11.03
CA ILE A 352 9.24 5.54 11.54
C ILE A 352 10.40 5.99 12.45
N ILE A 353 10.90 5.13 13.34
CA ILE A 353 12.04 5.46 14.22
C ILE A 353 13.34 5.61 13.41
N SER A 354 13.53 4.81 12.35
CA SER A 354 14.67 4.91 11.43
C SER A 354 14.67 6.23 10.65
N ASP A 355 13.51 6.62 10.12
CA ASP A 355 13.41 7.74 9.18
C ASP A 355 13.33 9.10 9.88
N ILE A 356 12.60 9.21 10.99
CA ILE A 356 12.41 10.47 11.75
C ILE A 356 13.43 10.59 12.89
N GLY A 357 13.84 9.46 13.46
CA GLY A 357 14.76 9.38 14.60
C GLY A 357 14.09 8.94 15.91
N SER A 358 14.89 8.88 16.97
CA SER A 358 14.46 8.48 18.31
C SER A 358 13.85 9.64 19.12
N ASN A 359 13.23 9.31 20.26
CA ASN A 359 12.46 10.22 21.14
C ASN A 359 11.10 10.68 20.58
N LEU A 360 10.52 9.90 19.66
CA LEU A 360 9.13 10.05 19.26
C LEU A 360 8.19 9.67 20.41
N THR A 361 7.16 10.48 20.61
CA THR A 361 6.04 10.15 21.50
C THR A 361 4.79 9.81 20.69
N TYR A 362 3.82 9.16 21.31
CA TYR A 362 2.51 8.92 20.71
C TYR A 362 1.39 9.26 21.69
N THR A 363 0.20 9.53 21.14
CA THR A 363 -1.06 9.62 21.88
C THR A 363 -2.16 8.90 21.09
N TRP A 364 -2.98 8.12 21.79
CA TRP A 364 -4.12 7.42 21.20
C TRP A 364 -5.41 8.24 21.28
N TYR A 365 -6.14 8.23 20.17
CA TYR A 365 -7.41 8.91 20.00
C TYR A 365 -8.50 7.92 19.56
N TYR A 366 -9.74 8.21 19.94
CA TYR A 366 -10.92 7.45 19.56
C TYR A 366 -12.04 8.36 19.05
N ALA A 367 -12.95 7.79 18.25
CA ALA A 367 -14.21 8.42 17.83
C ALA A 367 -15.29 7.35 17.66
N THR A 368 -16.54 7.77 17.47
CA THR A 368 -17.66 6.88 17.12
C THR A 368 -18.22 7.20 15.74
N SER A 369 -18.96 6.27 15.14
CA SER A 369 -19.68 6.49 13.88
C SER A 369 -20.64 7.68 13.89
N ASP A 370 -21.10 8.11 15.07
CA ASP A 370 -21.98 9.27 15.22
C ASP A 370 -21.24 10.61 14.99
N ASN A 371 -19.90 10.63 15.13
CA ASN A 371 -19.08 11.83 14.99
C ASN A 371 -17.60 11.47 14.68
N GLU A 372 -17.35 10.92 13.49
CA GLU A 372 -16.04 10.40 13.09
C GLU A 372 -14.93 11.47 13.04
N SER A 373 -15.27 12.73 12.77
CA SER A 373 -14.32 13.84 12.69
C SER A 373 -13.89 14.41 14.05
N SER A 374 -14.52 14.00 15.16
CA SER A 374 -14.24 14.52 16.51
C SER A 374 -13.46 13.51 17.36
N LEU A 375 -12.20 13.29 16.97
CA LEU A 375 -11.26 12.45 17.71
C LEU A 375 -10.97 12.99 19.11
N LYS A 376 -11.16 12.14 20.13
CA LYS A 376 -10.88 12.42 21.55
C LYS A 376 -9.72 11.58 22.05
N GLU A 377 -8.93 12.09 22.99
CA GLU A 377 -7.83 11.32 23.59
C GLU A 377 -8.35 10.26 24.54
N VAL A 378 -7.95 8.99 24.34
CA VAL A 378 -8.41 7.86 25.16
C VAL A 378 -8.12 8.07 26.65
N GLY A 379 -6.93 8.59 26.98
CA GLY A 379 -6.50 8.80 28.37
C GLY A 379 -7.23 9.90 29.13
N LYS A 380 -8.00 10.77 28.46
CA LYS A 380 -8.80 11.82 29.12
C LYS A 380 -10.12 11.27 29.64
N ASP A 381 -10.74 10.37 28.87
CA ASP A 381 -12.06 9.81 29.18
C ASP A 381 -11.97 8.44 29.89
N PHE A 382 -10.88 7.68 29.71
CA PHE A 382 -10.71 6.31 30.21
C PHE A 382 -9.40 6.14 30.99
N SER A 383 -9.38 6.64 32.23
CA SER A 383 -8.16 6.75 33.08
C SER A 383 -7.55 5.44 33.58
N ASP A 384 -8.25 4.30 33.42
CA ASP A 384 -7.72 2.95 33.66
C ASP A 384 -6.84 2.43 32.51
N THR A 385 -6.92 3.06 31.33
CA THR A 385 -6.11 2.70 30.16
C THR A 385 -4.64 3.09 30.39
N LYS A 386 -3.75 2.10 30.40
CA LYS A 386 -2.32 2.32 30.63
C LYS A 386 -1.64 2.79 29.34
N ASN A 387 -0.71 3.74 29.46
CA ASN A 387 0.12 4.26 28.37
C ASN A 387 -0.67 4.73 27.12
N SER A 388 -1.81 5.39 27.34
CA SER A 388 -2.57 6.08 26.28
C SER A 388 -1.78 7.21 25.61
N THR A 389 -0.77 7.73 26.31
CA THR A 389 0.36 8.49 25.77
C THR A 389 1.66 7.84 26.25
N GLY A 390 2.70 7.82 25.41
CA GLY A 390 3.98 7.17 25.75
C GLY A 390 5.09 7.44 24.72
N ILE A 391 6.25 6.81 24.92
CA ILE A 391 7.40 6.82 24.01
C ILE A 391 7.23 5.70 22.97
N LEU A 392 7.26 6.05 21.69
CA LEU A 392 7.09 5.09 20.60
C LEU A 392 8.21 4.04 20.61
N GLY A 393 7.84 2.76 20.43
CA GLY A 393 8.77 1.63 20.47
C GLY A 393 8.96 1.02 21.87
N SER A 394 8.93 1.85 22.91
CA SER A 394 9.13 1.42 24.30
C SER A 394 7.81 1.18 25.04
N ASP A 395 6.94 2.19 25.06
CA ASP A 395 5.63 2.11 25.72
C ASP A 395 4.57 1.60 24.74
N TRP A 396 3.59 0.89 25.27
CA TRP A 396 2.46 0.37 24.50
C TRP A 396 1.16 0.55 25.28
N MET A 397 0.12 1.07 24.61
CA MET A 397 -1.19 1.23 25.22
C MET A 397 -1.78 -0.15 25.53
N SER A 398 -2.32 -0.30 26.74
CA SER A 398 -3.00 -1.53 27.14
C SER A 398 -4.27 -1.26 27.91
N PHE A 399 -5.31 -2.02 27.54
CA PHE A 399 -6.60 -2.04 28.22
C PHE A 399 -6.53 -3.14 29.29
N PRO A 400 -6.69 -2.80 30.59
CA PRO A 400 -6.66 -3.81 31.65
C PRO A 400 -7.88 -4.73 31.60
N GLU A 401 -7.85 -5.80 32.38
CA GLU A 401 -9.06 -6.55 32.72
C GLU A 401 -10.16 -5.61 33.24
N ASN A 402 -11.38 -5.83 32.78
CA ASN A 402 -12.57 -5.03 33.08
C ASN A 402 -12.49 -3.56 32.61
N SER A 403 -11.67 -3.27 31.58
CA SER A 403 -11.41 -1.91 31.09
C SER A 403 -12.66 -1.09 30.81
N SER A 404 -12.64 0.18 31.24
CA SER A 404 -13.74 1.13 31.00
C SER A 404 -13.89 1.48 29.51
N PHE A 405 -12.79 1.58 28.76
CA PHE A 405 -12.83 1.79 27.30
C PHE A 405 -13.48 0.60 26.59
N LEU A 406 -13.08 -0.64 26.90
CA LEU A 406 -13.65 -1.81 26.21
C LEU A 406 -15.12 -2.04 26.58
N LYS A 407 -15.54 -1.73 27.81
CA LYS A 407 -16.96 -1.67 28.20
C LYS A 407 -17.74 -0.62 27.41
N TYR A 408 -17.17 0.59 27.25
CA TYR A 408 -17.76 1.63 26.41
C TYR A 408 -17.92 1.16 24.96
N VAL A 409 -16.91 0.50 24.39
CA VAL A 409 -17.00 -0.11 23.04
C VAL A 409 -18.12 -1.15 22.98
N ALA A 410 -18.24 -2.04 23.98
CA ALA A 410 -19.33 -3.02 24.05
C ALA A 410 -20.72 -2.34 24.07
N THR A 411 -20.90 -1.29 24.87
CA THR A 411 -22.15 -0.50 24.88
C THR A 411 -22.42 0.11 23.50
N GLN A 412 -21.43 0.76 22.87
CA GLN A 412 -21.61 1.34 21.54
C GLN A 412 -21.93 0.28 20.48
N ASN A 413 -21.28 -0.89 20.50
CA ASN A 413 -21.59 -1.97 19.55
C ASN A 413 -22.99 -2.57 19.79
N SER A 414 -23.50 -2.58 21.03
CA SER A 414 -24.88 -2.99 21.31
C SER A 414 -25.94 -1.98 20.82
N GLU A 415 -25.53 -0.75 20.52
CA GLU A 415 -26.34 0.30 19.86
C GLU A 415 -26.12 0.34 18.33
N ASP A 416 -25.55 -0.71 17.73
CA ASP A 416 -25.11 -0.80 16.32
C ASP A 416 -24.08 0.28 15.89
N LYS A 417 -23.41 0.93 16.85
CA LYS A 417 -22.39 1.96 16.58
C LYS A 417 -20.99 1.36 16.50
N LYS A 418 -20.15 2.00 15.70
CA LYS A 418 -18.73 1.67 15.57
C LYS A 418 -17.91 2.56 16.51
N VAL A 419 -16.84 2.00 17.08
CA VAL A 419 -15.79 2.76 17.75
C VAL A 419 -14.50 2.60 16.96
N TYR A 420 -13.87 3.72 16.67
CA TYR A 420 -12.61 3.80 15.94
C TYR A 420 -11.48 4.19 16.89
N LEU A 421 -10.28 3.72 16.59
CA LEU A 421 -9.07 3.97 17.36
C LEU A 421 -7.91 4.30 16.41
N MET A 422 -7.10 5.32 16.75
CA MET A 422 -5.97 5.77 15.93
C MET A 422 -4.84 6.33 16.82
N MET A 423 -3.58 6.13 16.42
CA MET A 423 -2.40 6.65 17.13
C MET A 423 -1.80 7.82 16.36
N LYS A 424 -1.66 8.99 17.02
CA LYS A 424 -0.92 10.16 16.50
C LYS A 424 0.49 10.16 17.10
N ILE A 425 1.51 10.28 16.26
CA ILE A 425 2.94 10.21 16.59
C ILE A 425 3.56 11.61 16.45
N ARG A 426 4.38 12.01 17.43
CA ARG A 426 4.91 13.38 17.57
C ARG A 426 6.40 13.41 17.85
N PHE A 427 7.05 14.48 17.42
CA PHE A 427 8.42 14.84 17.81
C PHE A 427 8.41 16.27 18.37
N GLY A 428 8.86 16.46 19.62
CA GLY A 428 8.89 17.79 20.25
C GLY A 428 7.52 18.43 20.52
N GLY A 429 6.41 17.76 20.17
CA GLY A 429 5.03 18.28 20.24
C GLY A 429 4.36 18.34 18.87
N ASP A 430 5.14 18.49 17.80
CA ASP A 430 4.66 18.58 16.42
C ASP A 430 4.19 17.22 15.91
N LEU A 431 3.11 17.19 15.11
CA LEU A 431 2.63 15.96 14.48
C LEU A 431 3.61 15.51 13.39
N LYS A 432 3.99 14.22 13.43
CA LYS A 432 4.99 13.63 12.54
C LYS A 432 4.52 12.40 11.78
N ALA A 433 3.59 11.65 12.37
CA ALA A 433 2.89 10.59 11.67
C ALA A 433 1.58 10.26 12.38
N LEU A 434 0.73 9.49 11.71
CA LEU A 434 -0.37 8.75 12.34
C LEU A 434 -0.46 7.36 11.74
N THR A 435 -0.96 6.41 12.54
CA THR A 435 -1.41 5.12 12.01
C THR A 435 -2.68 5.30 11.19
N ASN A 436 -3.07 4.28 10.44
CA ASN A 436 -4.45 4.21 9.98
C ASN A 436 -5.40 4.10 11.18
N PRO A 437 -6.64 4.60 11.07
CA PRO A 437 -7.70 4.25 11.99
C PRO A 437 -8.02 2.76 11.88
N ILE A 438 -8.49 2.18 12.98
CA ILE A 438 -8.98 0.81 13.05
C ILE A 438 -10.30 0.75 13.81
N LEU A 439 -11.08 -0.29 13.54
CA LEU A 439 -12.25 -0.63 14.34
C LEU A 439 -11.81 -1.35 15.63
N VAL A 440 -12.45 -0.98 16.74
CA VAL A 440 -12.50 -1.79 17.96
C VAL A 440 -13.92 -2.36 18.05
N GLN A 441 -14.02 -3.70 18.11
CA GLN A 441 -15.28 -4.42 18.13
C GLN A 441 -15.31 -5.42 19.29
N ILE A 442 -16.31 -5.30 20.15
CA ILE A 442 -16.69 -6.34 21.10
C ILE A 442 -17.87 -7.09 20.49
N GLN A 443 -17.65 -8.36 20.16
CA GLN A 443 -18.69 -9.24 19.63
C GLN A 443 -19.32 -10.00 20.79
N THR A 444 -20.61 -9.78 21.01
CA THR A 444 -21.42 -10.50 22.00
C THR A 444 -22.11 -11.70 21.35
N PRO A 445 -22.15 -12.86 22.02
CA PRO A 445 -23.06 -13.93 21.67
C PRO A 445 -24.52 -13.49 21.79
N THR A 446 -25.34 -13.91 20.84
CA THR A 446 -26.77 -13.55 20.82
C THR A 446 -27.64 -14.81 20.84
N LEU A 447 -28.71 -14.72 21.62
CA LEU A 447 -29.78 -15.71 21.69
C LEU A 447 -31.09 -15.01 21.30
N LYS A 448 -31.70 -15.44 20.19
CA LYS A 448 -33.08 -15.10 19.85
C LYS A 448 -33.96 -16.29 20.17
N VAL A 449 -35.07 -16.04 20.86
CA VAL A 449 -36.02 -17.05 21.36
C VAL A 449 -37.43 -16.64 20.97
N PRO A 450 -38.39 -17.57 20.85
CA PRO A 450 -39.80 -17.23 20.74
C PRO A 450 -40.31 -16.54 22.00
N ASP A 451 -41.19 -15.54 21.84
CA ASP A 451 -41.73 -14.76 22.97
C ASP A 451 -42.55 -15.63 23.94
N LYS A 452 -43.30 -16.60 23.40
CA LYS A 452 -44.10 -17.59 24.14
C LYS A 452 -44.14 -18.91 23.36
N ILE A 453 -44.32 -20.02 24.06
CA ILE A 453 -44.64 -21.31 23.44
C ILE A 453 -46.15 -21.54 23.57
N ASP A 454 -46.86 -21.69 22.45
CA ASP A 454 -48.31 -21.84 22.42
C ASP A 454 -48.74 -23.30 22.17
N PHE A 455 -49.55 -23.85 23.08
CA PHE A 455 -50.19 -25.16 22.97
C PHE A 455 -51.69 -25.04 22.64
N GLY A 456 -52.20 -23.81 22.47
CA GLY A 456 -53.61 -23.52 22.20
C GLY A 456 -54.53 -23.92 23.34
N THR A 457 -55.76 -24.30 23.00
CA THR A 457 -56.76 -24.75 23.99
C THR A 457 -56.67 -26.25 24.21
N ILE A 458 -56.12 -26.67 25.35
CA ILE A 458 -56.05 -28.08 25.75
C ILE A 458 -57.36 -28.46 26.46
N PRO A 459 -58.07 -29.53 26.05
CA PRO A 459 -59.34 -29.88 26.67
C PRO A 459 -59.16 -30.31 28.14
N ALA A 460 -59.99 -29.78 29.03
CA ALA A 460 -59.93 -30.05 30.47
C ALA A 460 -59.87 -31.55 30.82
N LYS A 461 -60.64 -32.40 30.11
CA LYS A 461 -60.62 -33.86 30.28
C LYS A 461 -59.23 -34.50 30.12
N ASP A 462 -58.38 -33.96 29.27
CA ASP A 462 -57.06 -34.49 28.96
C ASP A 462 -55.99 -33.93 29.92
N ILE A 463 -56.31 -32.85 30.64
CA ILE A 463 -55.56 -32.35 31.81
C ILE A 463 -55.93 -33.18 33.06
N TYR A 464 -57.23 -33.45 33.27
CA TYR A 464 -57.73 -34.27 34.38
C TYR A 464 -57.20 -35.71 34.35
N ASN A 465 -57.22 -36.35 33.18
CA ASN A 465 -56.83 -37.76 33.00
C ASN A 465 -55.34 -37.96 32.66
N GLY A 466 -54.62 -36.87 32.41
CA GLY A 466 -53.28 -36.90 31.81
C GLY A 466 -53.31 -37.04 30.29
N GLY A 467 -52.33 -36.43 29.63
CA GLY A 467 -52.29 -36.24 28.19
C GLY A 467 -50.98 -35.60 27.76
N SER A 468 -50.67 -35.64 26.46
CA SER A 468 -49.39 -35.16 25.93
C SER A 468 -49.59 -34.45 24.60
N PHE A 469 -49.07 -33.22 24.49
CA PHE A 469 -49.39 -32.27 23.42
C PHE A 469 -48.13 -31.57 22.93
N GLU A 470 -48.00 -31.44 21.62
CA GLU A 470 -46.94 -30.64 20.96
C GLU A 470 -47.40 -29.18 20.83
N SER A 471 -46.47 -28.22 20.75
CA SER A 471 -46.85 -26.83 20.49
C SER A 471 -47.49 -26.67 19.11
N LEU A 472 -48.44 -25.73 18.99
CA LEU A 472 -49.06 -25.39 17.71
C LEU A 472 -48.07 -24.71 16.77
N THR A 473 -47.11 -23.97 17.34
CA THR A 473 -46.06 -23.24 16.65
C THR A 473 -44.80 -24.08 16.39
N LYS A 474 -44.82 -25.41 16.61
CA LYS A 474 -43.62 -26.30 16.58
C LYS A 474 -42.69 -26.22 15.37
N ASN A 475 -43.17 -25.74 14.21
CA ASN A 475 -42.37 -25.55 13.00
C ASN A 475 -41.59 -24.22 13.02
N ASP A 476 -42.15 -23.21 13.69
CA ASP A 476 -41.64 -21.83 13.76
C ASP A 476 -40.89 -21.58 15.09
N ASP A 477 -41.24 -22.34 16.13
CA ASP A 477 -40.62 -22.47 17.45
C ASP A 477 -39.14 -22.89 17.38
N ASN A 478 -38.28 -21.94 17.04
CA ASN A 478 -36.83 -22.13 16.93
C ASN A 478 -36.11 -21.09 17.79
N ILE A 479 -35.08 -21.51 18.53
CA ILE A 479 -34.08 -20.56 19.01
C ILE A 479 -33.03 -20.34 17.92
N SER A 480 -32.50 -19.13 17.82
CA SER A 480 -31.34 -18.83 16.99
C SER A 480 -30.20 -18.37 17.90
N VAL A 481 -29.12 -19.16 17.94
CA VAL A 481 -27.92 -18.87 18.72
C VAL A 481 -26.82 -18.42 17.75
N SER A 482 -26.18 -17.29 18.00
CA SER A 482 -25.04 -16.84 17.19
C SER A 482 -23.84 -16.61 18.09
N ILE A 483 -22.80 -17.43 17.95
CA ILE A 483 -21.56 -17.33 18.72
C ILE A 483 -20.48 -16.65 17.85
N PRO A 484 -19.83 -15.56 18.31
CA PRO A 484 -18.75 -14.89 17.59
C PRO A 484 -17.60 -15.82 17.23
N ILE A 485 -17.00 -15.66 16.04
CA ILE A 485 -15.84 -16.48 15.61
C ILE A 485 -14.62 -16.32 16.54
N VAL A 486 -14.52 -15.18 17.21
CA VAL A 486 -13.48 -14.88 18.22
C VAL A 486 -13.72 -15.53 19.58
N SER A 487 -14.89 -16.17 19.79
CA SER A 487 -15.17 -16.87 21.05
C SER A 487 -14.38 -18.17 21.15
N LYS A 488 -13.79 -18.40 22.32
CA LYS A 488 -13.02 -19.62 22.64
C LYS A 488 -13.76 -20.55 23.62
N ASN A 489 -14.95 -20.16 24.06
CA ASN A 489 -15.75 -20.94 24.99
C ASN A 489 -16.73 -21.82 24.21
N VAL A 490 -16.98 -23.04 24.70
CA VAL A 490 -18.23 -23.73 24.37
C VAL A 490 -19.36 -23.01 25.09
N TRP A 491 -20.48 -22.78 24.41
CA TRP A 491 -21.65 -22.12 24.97
C TRP A 491 -22.75 -23.11 25.32
N GLN A 492 -23.62 -22.71 26.23
CA GLN A 492 -24.81 -23.46 26.59
C GLN A 492 -26.03 -22.53 26.62
N VAL A 493 -27.16 -23.05 26.14
CA VAL A 493 -28.47 -22.45 26.35
C VAL A 493 -29.12 -23.18 27.51
N SER A 494 -29.53 -22.43 28.54
CA SER A 494 -30.36 -22.94 29.61
C SER A 494 -31.75 -22.31 29.59
N ALA A 495 -32.73 -23.07 30.08
CA ALA A 495 -34.13 -22.69 30.11
C ALA A 495 -34.81 -23.09 31.43
N SER A 496 -35.75 -22.27 31.91
CA SER A 496 -36.66 -22.61 33.01
C SER A 496 -38.08 -22.08 32.78
N THR A 497 -39.07 -22.71 33.40
CA THR A 497 -40.48 -22.29 33.41
C THR A 497 -40.78 -21.33 34.56
N GLU A 498 -41.76 -20.45 34.40
CA GLU A 498 -42.24 -19.59 35.49
C GLU A 498 -43.40 -20.20 36.31
N GLU A 499 -43.42 -19.93 37.62
CA GLU A 499 -44.54 -20.29 38.52
C GLU A 499 -45.61 -19.20 38.64
N THR A 500 -45.52 -18.10 37.87
CA THR A 500 -46.28 -16.88 38.12
C THR A 500 -47.74 -16.96 37.65
N GLY A 501 -48.00 -17.52 36.46
CA GLY A 501 -49.36 -17.59 35.87
C GLY A 501 -50.34 -18.54 36.57
N ASN A 502 -51.65 -18.27 36.53
CA ASN A 502 -52.69 -19.17 37.07
C ASN A 502 -52.88 -20.46 36.25
N ASN A 503 -52.48 -20.45 34.98
CA ASN A 503 -52.58 -21.57 34.05
C ASN A 503 -51.21 -22.13 33.65
N SER A 504 -50.13 -21.82 34.39
CA SER A 504 -48.80 -22.30 34.02
C SER A 504 -48.74 -23.82 34.10
N ILE A 505 -48.00 -24.43 33.17
CA ILE A 505 -47.90 -25.88 33.01
C ILE A 505 -47.48 -26.54 34.33
N ALA A 506 -46.55 -25.92 35.07
CA ALA A 506 -46.07 -26.39 36.36
C ALA A 506 -47.18 -26.52 37.42
N LYS A 507 -48.09 -25.53 37.54
CA LYS A 507 -49.19 -25.57 38.53
C LYS A 507 -50.24 -26.63 38.23
N LEU A 508 -50.37 -27.03 36.97
CA LEU A 508 -51.36 -28.01 36.51
C LEU A 508 -50.82 -29.45 36.50
N ASN A 509 -49.78 -29.74 37.31
CA ASN A 509 -49.09 -31.03 37.34
C ASN A 509 -48.62 -31.47 35.93
N GLY A 510 -48.27 -30.48 35.11
CA GLY A 510 -47.72 -30.63 33.78
C GLY A 510 -46.20 -30.54 33.78
N GLN A 511 -45.60 -31.15 32.77
CA GLN A 511 -44.16 -31.15 32.55
C GLN A 511 -43.89 -30.72 31.11
N LEU A 512 -43.23 -29.58 30.94
CA LEU A 512 -42.79 -29.08 29.65
C LEU A 512 -41.45 -29.71 29.28
N ASN A 513 -41.37 -30.30 28.09
CA ASN A 513 -40.15 -30.82 27.49
C ASN A 513 -39.76 -29.95 26.29
N ILE A 514 -38.49 -29.58 26.21
CA ILE A 514 -37.87 -28.87 25.07
C ILE A 514 -36.51 -29.53 24.82
N PHE A 515 -36.13 -29.74 23.55
CA PHE A 515 -34.86 -30.41 23.18
C PHE A 515 -34.66 -31.79 23.85
N GLY A 516 -35.75 -32.50 24.16
CA GLY A 516 -35.72 -33.77 24.90
C GLY A 516 -35.48 -33.63 26.41
N LYS A 517 -35.30 -32.41 26.93
CA LYS A 517 -35.11 -32.10 28.36
C LYS A 517 -36.40 -31.61 28.99
N ASN A 518 -36.73 -32.15 30.16
CA ASN A 518 -37.82 -31.63 30.97
C ASN A 518 -37.36 -30.36 31.70
N LEU A 519 -38.08 -29.26 31.49
CA LEU A 519 -37.83 -28.02 32.21
C LEU A 519 -38.34 -28.09 33.65
N THR A 520 -37.78 -27.22 34.48
CA THR A 520 -38.22 -26.94 35.84
C THR A 520 -38.14 -25.43 36.07
N THR A 521 -38.48 -24.97 37.27
CA THR A 521 -38.25 -23.59 37.72
C THR A 521 -36.78 -23.23 37.88
N THR A 522 -35.91 -24.24 38.07
CA THR A 522 -34.45 -24.07 38.04
C THR A 522 -33.96 -24.19 36.59
N PRO A 523 -33.05 -23.32 36.12
CA PRO A 523 -32.50 -23.40 34.77
C PRO A 523 -31.85 -24.75 34.46
N VAL A 524 -32.26 -25.38 33.37
CA VAL A 524 -31.72 -26.66 32.87
C VAL A 524 -30.94 -26.40 31.59
N GLU A 525 -29.75 -26.99 31.42
CA GLU A 525 -29.05 -27.01 30.12
C GLU A 525 -29.88 -27.79 29.10
N VAL A 526 -30.33 -27.09 28.03
CA VAL A 526 -31.15 -27.70 26.97
C VAL A 526 -30.41 -27.88 25.65
N ALA A 527 -29.41 -27.04 25.38
CA ALA A 527 -28.54 -27.18 24.21
C ALA A 527 -27.13 -26.68 24.54
N SER A 528 -26.12 -27.25 23.88
CA SER A 528 -24.75 -26.72 23.87
C SER A 528 -24.39 -26.35 22.44
N VAL A 529 -23.65 -25.25 22.28
CA VAL A 529 -23.26 -24.69 20.99
C VAL A 529 -21.75 -24.46 21.01
N ASP A 530 -21.05 -25.21 20.18
CA ASP A 530 -19.59 -25.18 19.96
C ASP A 530 -19.21 -24.54 18.62
N GLU A 531 -20.12 -24.54 17.63
CA GLU A 531 -19.90 -23.90 16.34
C GLU A 531 -19.90 -22.36 16.45
N THR A 532 -18.78 -21.74 16.07
CA THR A 532 -18.58 -20.29 16.09
C THR A 532 -18.62 -19.67 14.68
N GLY A 533 -18.87 -18.36 14.60
CA GLY A 533 -18.93 -17.62 13.34
C GLY A 533 -20.19 -17.86 12.49
N LYS A 534 -21.18 -18.59 13.01
CA LYS A 534 -22.46 -18.87 12.35
C LYS A 534 -23.63 -18.70 13.31
N THR A 535 -24.82 -18.50 12.75
CA THR A 535 -26.08 -18.59 13.50
C THR A 535 -26.65 -20.00 13.38
N VAL A 536 -26.67 -20.72 14.49
CA VAL A 536 -27.29 -22.04 14.60
C VAL A 536 -28.78 -21.87 14.92
N LYS A 537 -29.65 -22.47 14.12
CA LYS A 537 -31.10 -22.54 14.40
C LYS A 537 -31.43 -23.90 14.99
N LEU A 538 -32.06 -23.91 16.15
CA LEU A 538 -32.39 -25.12 16.89
C LEU A 538 -33.91 -25.19 17.13
N PRO A 539 -34.63 -26.17 16.54
CA PRO A 539 -36.07 -26.31 16.73
C PRO A 539 -36.40 -26.82 18.13
N LEU A 540 -37.21 -26.07 18.87
CA LEU A 540 -37.58 -26.35 20.27
C LEU A 540 -38.17 -27.76 20.44
N ASN A 541 -39.00 -28.17 19.46
CA ASN A 541 -39.82 -29.39 19.53
C ASN A 541 -40.59 -29.49 20.85
N ALA A 542 -41.20 -28.37 21.27
CA ALA A 542 -41.78 -28.22 22.59
C ALA A 542 -43.00 -29.15 22.79
N LYS A 543 -43.04 -29.84 23.92
CA LYS A 543 -44.06 -30.83 24.25
C LYS A 543 -44.44 -30.78 25.72
N VAL A 544 -45.70 -30.53 26.02
CA VAL A 544 -46.25 -30.59 27.37
C VAL A 544 -46.85 -31.97 27.66
N THR A 545 -46.66 -32.49 28.87
CA THR A 545 -47.29 -33.73 29.34
C THR A 545 -47.88 -33.54 30.74
N PHE A 546 -49.18 -33.79 30.89
CA PHE A 546 -49.90 -33.71 32.17
C PHE A 546 -49.97 -35.09 32.84
N LYS A 547 -49.76 -35.13 34.16
CA LYS A 547 -49.83 -36.37 34.97
C LYS A 547 -51.19 -36.58 35.67
N GLY A 548 -52.19 -35.77 35.31
CA GLY A 548 -53.48 -35.68 35.99
C GLY A 548 -53.50 -34.56 37.03
N TYR A 549 -54.55 -33.73 36.99
CA TYR A 549 -54.74 -32.59 37.88
C TYR A 549 -56.22 -32.48 38.23
N HIS A 550 -56.59 -32.57 39.52
CA HIS A 550 -57.99 -32.79 39.92
C HIS A 550 -58.71 -31.56 40.54
N ASN A 551 -58.14 -30.36 40.42
CA ASN A 551 -58.77 -29.13 40.92
C ASN A 551 -59.54 -28.39 39.80
N PRO A 552 -60.48 -27.49 40.14
CA PRO A 552 -61.20 -26.70 39.13
C PRO A 552 -60.26 -25.86 38.26
N LEU A 553 -60.37 -26.02 36.95
CA LEU A 553 -59.72 -25.18 35.95
C LEU A 553 -60.53 -23.89 35.71
N ALA A 554 -59.84 -22.79 35.38
CA ALA A 554 -60.49 -21.58 34.91
C ALA A 554 -61.15 -21.80 33.53
N ALA A 555 -62.18 -21.02 33.19
CA ALA A 555 -62.85 -21.12 31.90
C ALA A 555 -62.07 -20.37 30.80
N GLY A 556 -61.96 -20.97 29.61
CA GLY A 556 -61.37 -20.32 28.43
C GLY A 556 -59.84 -20.35 28.33
N THR A 557 -59.18 -21.33 28.95
CA THR A 557 -57.72 -21.42 29.03
C THR A 557 -57.04 -21.79 27.70
N SER A 558 -56.46 -20.79 27.04
CA SER A 558 -55.31 -20.99 26.14
C SER A 558 -54.04 -21.21 26.96
N PHE A 559 -53.20 -22.17 26.56
CA PHE A 559 -51.98 -22.55 27.25
C PHE A 559 -50.76 -22.00 26.52
N THR A 560 -50.33 -20.82 26.96
CA THR A 560 -49.05 -20.23 26.58
C THR A 560 -48.11 -20.25 27.79
N GLU A 561 -46.87 -20.70 27.59
CA GLU A 561 -45.85 -20.72 28.64
C GLU A 561 -44.74 -19.71 28.32
N ASP A 562 -44.42 -18.87 29.30
CA ASP A 562 -43.26 -17.98 29.30
C ASP A 562 -42.02 -18.76 29.79
N ILE A 563 -40.92 -18.66 29.05
CA ILE A 563 -39.69 -19.41 29.32
C ILE A 563 -38.55 -18.43 29.58
N ASN A 564 -37.91 -18.58 30.75
CA ASN A 564 -36.70 -17.86 31.08
C ASN A 564 -35.50 -18.52 30.39
N TRP A 565 -35.01 -17.85 29.35
CA TRP A 565 -33.88 -18.28 28.55
C TRP A 565 -32.59 -17.59 28.98
N ASN A 566 -31.48 -18.33 28.97
CA ASN A 566 -30.15 -17.78 29.21
C ASN A 566 -29.11 -18.40 28.26
N LEU A 567 -28.14 -17.60 27.83
CA LEU A 567 -26.98 -18.02 27.04
C LEU A 567 -25.72 -17.73 27.85
N SER A 568 -24.98 -18.77 28.24
CA SER A 568 -23.76 -18.62 29.05
C SER A 568 -22.60 -19.46 28.51
N PRO A 569 -21.34 -19.11 28.82
CA PRO A 569 -20.24 -20.03 28.66
C PRO A 569 -20.52 -21.31 29.45
N LYS A 570 -20.17 -22.46 28.89
CA LYS A 570 -20.23 -23.74 29.59
C LYS A 570 -19.02 -23.84 30.51
N THR A 571 -19.24 -23.76 31.82
CA THR A 571 -18.20 -24.02 32.81
C THR A 571 -17.84 -25.49 32.80
N THR A 572 -16.72 -25.84 32.15
CA THR A 572 -16.05 -27.12 32.40
C THR A 572 -15.58 -27.13 33.84
N VAL A 573 -16.34 -27.80 34.71
CA VAL A 573 -15.87 -28.15 36.05
C VAL A 573 -14.74 -29.15 35.85
N SER A 574 -13.50 -28.69 35.99
CA SER A 574 -12.36 -29.60 36.12
C SER A 574 -12.67 -30.56 37.26
N ALA A 575 -12.60 -31.87 37.00
CA ALA A 575 -12.63 -32.83 38.09
C ALA A 575 -11.47 -32.46 39.03
N SER A 576 -11.78 -32.22 40.30
CA SER A 576 -10.77 -31.96 41.32
C SER A 576 -9.89 -33.20 41.46
N GLU A 577 -8.57 -33.01 41.30
CA GLU A 577 -7.56 -34.01 41.69
C GLU A 577 -7.56 -34.25 43.20
#